data_AF-A0A7K7KWG6-F1
#
_entry.id   AF-A0A7K7KWG6-F1
#
_cell.length_a   1.000
_cell.length_b   1.000
_cell.length_c   1.000
_cell.angle_alpha   90.00
_cell.angle_beta   90.00
_cell.angle_gamma   90.00
#
_symmetry.space_group_name_H-M   'P 1'
#
loop_
_entity.id
_entity.type
_entity.pdbx_description
1 polymer ?
#
loop_
_entity_poly.entity_id
_entity_poly.type
_entity_poly.pdbx_seq_one_letter_code
_entity_poly.pdbx_strand_id
1 'polypeptide(L)'
;VCWLTPEQTAGKQKPFMYTQGQAVLNRSFFPGFDTPAVKCTYSATVQVPEGFTAVMSATTWEKQKDNTFVFKMDHPIPSYLIALAVGDIVSAEVGPRSRVWAEPCLIEAAKKEYDGVIEEFLAVGEKLFGPYVWGRYDVLFMPPSFPFGGMENPCITFVTPCLLAGDRSLVDVIIHEISHSWFGNLVTNATWGEFWLNEGFTMYAQRRISTEVYGSAYTCLEAATGRALLRQHMDNTGEDHPLNKLRVVIEPGFPSPLLGVNPDDTYNETPYEKGFCFVSYLAHLVGDQGKFDAFLQAYVERFKFQSITADDALNFFLEYFPELKKQGVDSRPGLEFDRWLNTPGWPPFLPDLSPGQQLMKPADELAELWAAESLNVEAIEAVDITGWKTYQLVYLLDRLLQKSPLPEGNVERLSAMYPKISKAQNAELRLRWCQIILKNNHEPEYSKVKDFLHSQGKQKYTLPLYRAMWAGLEAARALAMETFSATAAQLHVNVQNYVKKILGLEGAE
;
A
#
# COMPACT_ATOMS: atom_id res chain seq x y z
N VAL A 1 3.58 -17.34 10.21
CA VAL A 1 2.61 -16.99 11.28
C VAL A 1 3.27 -16.01 12.23
N CYS A 2 2.57 -14.95 12.66
CA CYS A 2 3.06 -13.95 13.60
C CYS A 2 2.29 -14.05 14.92
N TRP A 3 3.01 -14.16 16.03
CA TRP A 3 2.46 -14.13 17.38
C TRP A 3 2.86 -12.84 18.07
N LEU A 4 1.87 -12.13 18.59
CA LEU A 4 2.03 -10.83 19.23
C LEU A 4 1.75 -10.97 20.72
N THR A 5 2.66 -10.44 21.52
CA THR A 5 2.47 -10.22 22.95
C THR A 5 1.41 -9.13 23.20
N PRO A 6 0.79 -9.07 24.39
CA PRO A 6 -0.11 -7.98 24.73
C PRO A 6 0.49 -6.59 24.46
N GLU A 7 1.78 -6.37 24.73
CA GLU A 7 2.45 -5.09 24.53
C GLU A 7 2.45 -4.62 23.07
N GLN A 8 2.28 -5.54 22.12
CA GLN A 8 2.23 -5.25 20.68
C GLN A 8 0.79 -5.00 20.17
N THR A 9 -0.23 -5.30 20.99
CA THR A 9 -1.65 -5.03 20.63
C THR A 9 -2.06 -3.60 20.96
N ALA A 10 -3.18 -3.12 20.43
CA ALA A 10 -3.70 -1.79 20.75
C ALA A 10 -4.23 -1.75 22.19
N GLY A 11 -4.94 -2.79 22.62
CA GLY A 11 -5.55 -2.89 23.94
C GLY A 11 -4.58 -3.20 25.08
N LYS A 12 -3.36 -3.67 24.78
CA LYS A 12 -2.30 -4.00 25.76
C LYS A 12 -2.64 -5.09 26.77
N GLN A 13 -3.73 -5.84 26.56
CA GLN A 13 -4.27 -6.79 27.55
C GLN A 13 -4.18 -8.24 27.10
N LYS A 14 -4.49 -8.53 25.84
CA LYS A 14 -4.52 -9.88 25.27
C LYS A 14 -3.49 -10.01 24.15
N PRO A 15 -2.92 -11.21 23.93
CA PRO A 15 -2.10 -11.49 22.76
C PRO A 15 -2.95 -11.48 21.48
N PHE A 16 -2.28 -11.50 20.34
CA PHE A 16 -2.90 -11.56 19.02
C PHE A 16 -2.07 -12.47 18.12
N MET A 17 -2.68 -13.18 17.17
CA MET A 17 -1.95 -13.86 16.10
C MET A 17 -2.53 -13.53 14.74
N TYR A 18 -1.67 -13.49 13.73
CA TYR A 18 -2.12 -13.41 12.33
C TYR A 18 -1.19 -14.16 11.39
N THR A 19 -1.71 -14.48 10.20
CA THR A 19 -0.94 -14.98 9.07
C THR A 19 -0.76 -13.89 8.03
N GLN A 20 0.37 -13.93 7.34
CA GLN A 20 0.64 -13.18 6.11
C GLN A 20 1.19 -14.22 5.13
N GLY A 21 0.39 -14.63 4.15
CA GLY A 21 0.70 -15.77 3.27
C GLY A 21 1.56 -15.39 2.07
N GLN A 22 1.38 -14.18 1.55
CA GLN A 22 2.18 -13.64 0.44
C GLN A 22 3.65 -13.43 0.86
N ALA A 23 4.64 -13.80 0.05
CA ALA A 23 4.50 -14.48 -1.25
C ALA A 23 4.42 -16.02 -1.13
N VAL A 24 5.25 -16.61 -0.29
CA VAL A 24 5.42 -18.08 -0.17
C VAL A 24 5.51 -18.52 1.29
N LEU A 25 4.72 -17.88 2.15
CA LEU A 25 4.81 -18.05 3.60
C LEU A 25 3.78 -19.02 4.16
N ASN A 26 2.73 -19.37 3.41
CA ASN A 26 1.72 -20.29 3.92
C ASN A 26 2.19 -21.74 4.00
N ARG A 27 3.28 -22.12 3.31
CA ARG A 27 4.02 -23.37 3.60
C ARG A 27 4.55 -23.48 5.04
N SER A 28 4.72 -22.35 5.74
CA SER A 28 5.09 -22.33 7.16
C SER A 28 3.90 -22.48 8.11
N PHE A 29 2.67 -22.43 7.57
CA PHE A 29 1.43 -22.55 8.32
C PHE A 29 0.77 -23.92 8.11
N PHE A 30 0.71 -24.41 6.87
CA PHE A 30 0.20 -25.74 6.53
C PHE A 30 0.96 -26.33 5.32
N PRO A 31 1.05 -27.67 5.20
CA PRO A 31 1.65 -28.30 4.03
C PRO A 31 0.72 -28.17 2.81
N GLY A 32 1.27 -27.81 1.65
CA GLY A 32 0.52 -27.70 0.40
C GLY A 32 1.36 -27.23 -0.78
N PHE A 33 0.72 -27.10 -1.94
CA PHE A 33 1.32 -26.46 -3.10
C PHE A 33 1.28 -24.94 -2.92
N ASP A 34 2.35 -24.40 -2.33
CA ASP A 34 2.48 -22.97 -2.03
C ASP A 34 3.01 -22.20 -3.25
N THR A 35 2.16 -22.12 -4.26
CA THR A 35 2.37 -21.44 -5.54
C THR A 35 1.06 -20.79 -5.99
N PRO A 36 1.09 -19.57 -6.57
CA PRO A 36 -0.13 -18.91 -7.04
C PRO A 36 -0.73 -19.59 -8.28
N ALA A 37 0.00 -20.50 -8.95
CA ALA A 37 -0.51 -21.30 -10.08
C ALA A 37 -1.62 -22.29 -9.68
N VAL A 38 -1.70 -22.68 -8.41
CA VAL A 38 -2.69 -23.65 -7.91
C VAL A 38 -3.72 -22.90 -7.08
N LYS A 39 -4.99 -22.99 -7.49
CA LYS A 39 -6.12 -22.47 -6.72
C LYS A 39 -6.98 -23.60 -6.15
N CYS A 40 -7.46 -23.42 -4.93
CA CYS A 40 -8.35 -24.36 -4.26
C CYS A 40 -9.44 -23.65 -3.47
N THR A 41 -10.58 -24.33 -3.30
CA THR A 41 -11.53 -24.00 -2.24
C THR A 41 -11.01 -24.61 -0.94
N TYR A 42 -11.49 -24.10 0.20
CA TYR A 42 -11.12 -24.69 1.49
C TYR A 42 -12.25 -24.59 2.52
N SER A 43 -12.14 -25.42 3.56
CA SER A 43 -12.91 -25.28 4.79
C SER A 43 -11.95 -25.43 5.97
N ALA A 44 -12.21 -24.70 7.04
CA ALA A 44 -11.38 -24.71 8.23
C ALA A 44 -12.25 -24.74 9.48
N THR A 45 -11.81 -25.47 10.49
CA THR A 45 -12.40 -25.47 11.83
C THR A 45 -11.32 -25.00 12.79
N VAL A 46 -11.56 -23.86 13.44
CA VAL A 46 -10.58 -23.18 14.29
C VAL A 46 -11.18 -23.03 15.68
N GLN A 47 -10.64 -23.78 16.64
CA GLN A 47 -10.97 -23.61 18.05
C GLN A 47 -10.00 -22.61 18.68
N VAL A 48 -10.54 -21.61 19.39
CA VAL A 48 -9.74 -20.58 20.06
C VAL A 48 -10.16 -20.43 21.53
N PRO A 49 -9.29 -19.94 22.43
CA PRO A 49 -9.67 -19.75 23.84
C PRO A 49 -10.88 -18.83 24.00
N GLU A 50 -11.68 -19.02 25.06
CA GLU A 50 -12.82 -18.13 25.34
C GLU A 50 -12.39 -16.65 25.42
N GLY A 51 -13.25 -15.77 24.93
CA GLY A 51 -12.96 -14.34 24.83
C GLY A 51 -12.02 -13.94 23.70
N PHE A 52 -11.66 -14.87 22.80
CA PHE A 52 -11.02 -14.57 21.51
C PHE A 52 -12.01 -14.79 20.36
N THR A 53 -11.79 -14.06 19.27
CA THR A 53 -12.50 -14.21 18.00
C THR A 53 -11.50 -14.64 16.93
N ALA A 54 -11.85 -15.65 16.12
CA ALA A 54 -11.12 -16.00 14.92
C ALA A 54 -11.80 -15.36 13.70
N VAL A 55 -11.01 -14.84 12.76
CA VAL A 55 -11.46 -14.41 11.43
C VAL A 55 -10.56 -15.00 10.36
N MET A 56 -11.14 -15.38 9.23
CA MET A 56 -10.42 -15.97 8.09
C MET A 56 -10.95 -15.44 6.76
N SER A 57 -10.11 -15.54 5.73
CA SER A 57 -10.43 -15.22 4.32
C SER A 57 -11.42 -16.20 3.69
N ALA A 58 -12.68 -16.15 4.13
CA ALA A 58 -13.72 -17.12 3.82
C ALA A 58 -15.05 -16.45 3.42
N THR A 59 -15.78 -17.06 2.48
CA THR A 59 -17.10 -16.56 2.02
C THR A 59 -18.17 -16.71 3.09
N THR A 60 -18.07 -17.74 3.93
CA THR A 60 -19.01 -17.99 5.04
C THR A 60 -18.27 -18.43 6.30
N TRP A 61 -18.89 -18.15 7.44
CA TRP A 61 -18.42 -18.62 8.73
C TRP A 61 -19.57 -18.79 9.72
N GLU A 62 -19.38 -19.68 10.69
CA GLU A 62 -20.28 -19.86 11.83
C GLU A 62 -19.49 -20.07 13.12
N LYS A 63 -20.00 -19.54 14.23
CA LYS A 63 -19.50 -19.83 15.57
C LYS A 63 -20.31 -20.99 16.16
N GLN A 64 -19.61 -22.07 16.52
CA GLN A 64 -20.13 -23.25 17.17
C GLN A 64 -19.84 -23.22 18.69
N LYS A 65 -20.13 -24.33 19.38
CA LYS A 65 -19.82 -24.51 20.81
C LYS A 65 -18.31 -24.51 21.07
N ASP A 66 -17.92 -24.35 22.35
CA ASP A 66 -16.52 -24.40 22.81
C ASP A 66 -15.59 -23.41 22.09
N ASN A 67 -16.14 -22.22 21.79
CA ASN A 67 -15.53 -21.13 21.02
C ASN A 67 -14.83 -21.58 19.72
N THR A 68 -15.48 -22.47 18.99
CA THR A 68 -15.02 -22.99 17.70
C THR A 68 -15.66 -22.23 16.55
N PHE A 69 -14.87 -21.88 15.54
CA PHE A 69 -15.32 -21.18 14.33
C PHE A 69 -15.13 -22.10 13.12
N VAL A 70 -16.17 -22.27 12.31
CA VAL A 70 -16.11 -23.03 11.06
C VAL A 70 -16.19 -22.05 9.91
N PHE A 71 -15.23 -22.12 9.00
CA PHE A 71 -15.10 -21.25 7.84
C PHE A 71 -15.17 -22.08 6.55
N LYS A 72 -15.72 -21.48 5.49
CA LYS A 72 -15.74 -22.06 4.15
C LYS A 72 -15.47 -20.98 3.12
N MET A 73 -14.54 -21.27 2.20
CA MET A 73 -14.27 -20.48 1.01
C MET A 73 -14.78 -21.25 -0.21
N ASP A 74 -15.91 -20.81 -0.76
CA ASP A 74 -16.59 -21.47 -1.87
C ASP A 74 -15.93 -21.23 -3.24
N HIS A 75 -15.04 -20.23 -3.32
CA HIS A 75 -14.34 -19.86 -4.54
C HIS A 75 -12.89 -20.34 -4.52
N PRO A 76 -12.33 -20.80 -5.65
CA PRO A 76 -10.96 -21.22 -5.71
C PRO A 76 -10.02 -20.02 -5.57
N ILE A 77 -9.13 -20.06 -4.58
CA ILE A 77 -8.10 -19.03 -4.33
C ILE A 77 -6.71 -19.66 -4.31
N PRO A 78 -5.66 -18.93 -4.72
CA PRO A 78 -4.29 -19.36 -4.48
C PRO A 78 -3.99 -19.41 -2.97
N SER A 79 -3.07 -20.31 -2.59
CA SER A 79 -2.78 -20.59 -1.18
C SER A 79 -2.28 -19.38 -0.39
N TYR A 80 -1.59 -18.41 -1.02
CA TYR A 80 -1.10 -17.19 -0.35
C TYR A 80 -2.21 -16.29 0.22
N LEU A 81 -3.45 -16.43 -0.29
CA LEU A 81 -4.62 -15.66 0.15
C LEU A 81 -5.36 -16.30 1.33
N ILE A 82 -4.96 -17.50 1.77
CA ILE A 82 -5.53 -18.11 2.97
C ILE A 82 -4.98 -17.34 4.18
N ALA A 83 -5.88 -16.64 4.87
CA ALA A 83 -5.54 -15.83 6.03
C ALA A 83 -6.33 -16.25 7.28
N LEU A 84 -5.68 -16.09 8.44
CA LEU A 84 -6.25 -16.26 9.77
C LEU A 84 -5.73 -15.14 10.68
N ALA A 85 -6.64 -14.54 11.45
CA ALA A 85 -6.30 -13.73 12.62
C ALA A 85 -7.12 -14.17 13.83
N VAL A 86 -6.48 -14.17 15.01
CA VAL A 86 -7.11 -14.49 16.29
C VAL A 86 -6.68 -13.44 17.31
N GLY A 87 -7.65 -12.84 17.99
CA GLY A 87 -7.39 -11.80 18.98
C GLY A 87 -8.63 -11.38 19.73
N ASP A 88 -8.50 -10.30 20.50
CA ASP A 88 -9.63 -9.56 21.05
C ASP A 88 -10.29 -8.75 19.94
N ILE A 89 -11.03 -9.42 19.06
CA ILE A 89 -11.56 -8.82 17.83
C ILE A 89 -13.08 -8.69 17.93
N VAL A 90 -13.57 -7.49 17.68
CA VAL A 90 -15.00 -7.15 17.56
C VAL A 90 -15.28 -6.56 16.17
N SER A 91 -16.55 -6.49 15.78
CA SER A 91 -16.97 -5.99 14.46
C SER A 91 -18.08 -4.96 14.54
N ALA A 92 -18.15 -4.08 13.55
CA ALA A 92 -19.27 -3.17 13.30
C ALA A 92 -19.64 -3.16 11.80
N GLU A 93 -20.94 -3.16 11.49
CA GLU A 93 -21.41 -2.94 10.12
C GLU A 93 -21.13 -1.49 9.70
N VAL A 94 -20.64 -1.33 8.47
CA VAL A 94 -20.35 -0.03 7.83
C VAL A 94 -20.94 0.08 6.43
N GLY A 95 -21.67 -0.92 5.97
CA GLY A 95 -22.28 -0.94 4.65
C GLY A 95 -23.21 -2.14 4.47
N PRO A 96 -23.90 -2.26 3.33
CA PRO A 96 -24.86 -3.35 3.08
C PRO A 96 -24.18 -4.73 3.01
N ARG A 97 -22.89 -4.77 2.70
CA ARG A 97 -22.09 -6.00 2.57
C ARG A 97 -20.67 -5.87 3.14
N SER A 98 -20.49 -4.99 4.13
CA SER A 98 -19.17 -4.68 4.68
C SER A 98 -19.19 -4.42 6.19
N ARG A 99 -18.26 -5.07 6.89
CA ARG A 99 -17.89 -4.76 8.28
C ARG A 99 -16.48 -4.23 8.37
N VAL A 100 -16.25 -3.46 9.42
CA VAL A 100 -14.93 -3.29 10.00
C VAL A 100 -14.76 -4.21 11.20
N TRP A 101 -13.58 -4.78 11.35
CA TRP A 101 -13.14 -5.60 12.46
C TRP A 101 -11.92 -4.94 13.09
N ALA A 102 -11.85 -4.90 14.41
CA ALA A 102 -10.73 -4.31 15.13
C ALA A 102 -10.69 -4.75 16.60
N GLU A 103 -9.64 -4.37 17.32
CA GLU A 103 -9.65 -4.41 18.78
C GLU A 103 -10.73 -3.44 19.34
N PRO A 104 -11.38 -3.74 20.49
CA PRO A 104 -12.48 -2.94 21.02
C PRO A 104 -12.18 -1.44 21.16
N CYS A 105 -10.94 -1.07 21.46
CA CYS A 105 -10.54 0.33 21.60
C CYS A 105 -10.50 1.11 20.27
N LEU A 106 -10.50 0.42 19.12
CA LEU A 106 -10.42 1.01 17.78
C LEU A 106 -11.76 0.95 17.03
N ILE A 107 -12.73 0.15 17.48
CA ILE A 107 -13.91 -0.18 16.67
C ILE A 107 -14.78 1.03 16.34
N GLU A 108 -14.96 1.97 17.28
CA GLU A 108 -15.76 3.17 17.04
C GLU A 108 -15.07 4.13 16.06
N ALA A 109 -13.74 4.24 16.13
CA ALA A 109 -12.97 5.02 15.17
C ALA A 109 -13.06 4.40 13.76
N ALA A 110 -12.88 3.09 13.65
CA ALA A 110 -13.01 2.35 12.40
C ALA A 110 -14.42 2.48 11.78
N LYS A 111 -15.46 2.33 12.61
CA LYS A 111 -16.84 2.49 12.17
C LYS A 111 -17.09 3.89 11.63
N LYS A 112 -16.71 4.93 12.38
CA LYS A 112 -16.90 6.33 11.96
C LYS A 112 -16.14 6.65 10.66
N GLU A 113 -14.91 6.15 10.54
CA GLU A 113 -14.06 6.38 9.38
C GLU A 113 -14.68 5.78 8.12
N TYR A 114 -15.21 4.56 8.18
CA TYR A 114 -15.60 3.78 7.00
C TYR A 114 -17.11 3.58 6.78
N ASP A 115 -17.97 4.20 7.59
CA ASP A 115 -19.43 4.16 7.41
C ASP A 115 -19.84 4.69 6.01
N GLY A 116 -20.36 3.78 5.19
CA GLY A 116 -20.76 3.97 3.79
C GLY A 116 -19.62 4.02 2.77
N VAL A 117 -18.37 4.16 3.22
CA VAL A 117 -17.21 4.48 2.35
C VAL A 117 -16.80 3.29 1.49
N ILE A 118 -16.81 2.08 2.05
CA ILE A 118 -16.37 0.87 1.33
C ILE A 118 -17.32 0.57 0.16
N GLU A 119 -18.63 0.73 0.36
CA GLU A 119 -19.64 0.44 -0.67
C GLU A 119 -19.55 1.41 -1.85
N GLU A 120 -19.18 2.67 -1.60
CA GLU A 120 -18.94 3.66 -2.67
C GLU A 120 -17.89 3.15 -3.67
N PHE A 121 -16.78 2.63 -3.17
CA PHE A 121 -15.69 2.12 -4.01
C PHE A 121 -16.03 0.78 -4.65
N LEU A 122 -16.70 -0.12 -3.94
CA LEU A 122 -17.18 -1.39 -4.50
C LEU A 122 -18.11 -1.15 -5.70
N ALA A 123 -19.07 -0.23 -5.58
CA ALA A 123 -20.01 0.07 -6.65
C ALA A 123 -19.32 0.62 -7.90
N VAL A 124 -18.29 1.47 -7.73
CA VAL A 124 -17.47 1.96 -8.84
C VAL A 124 -16.64 0.83 -9.45
N GLY A 125 -16.00 0.01 -8.63
CA GLY A 125 -15.25 -1.17 -9.07
C GLY A 125 -16.12 -2.15 -9.86
N GLU A 126 -17.34 -2.43 -9.41
CA GLU A 126 -18.28 -3.31 -10.11
C GLU A 126 -18.69 -2.77 -11.47
N LYS A 127 -18.93 -1.45 -11.57
CA LYS A 127 -19.23 -0.77 -12.83
C LYS A 127 -18.06 -0.86 -13.81
N LEU A 128 -16.83 -0.76 -13.33
CA LEU A 128 -15.63 -0.74 -14.17
C LEU A 128 -15.15 -2.14 -14.56
N PHE A 129 -15.17 -3.11 -13.65
CA PHE A 129 -14.45 -4.38 -13.78
C PHE A 129 -15.36 -5.62 -13.74
N GLY A 130 -16.68 -5.43 -13.56
CA GLY A 130 -17.66 -6.51 -13.48
C GLY A 130 -18.01 -6.90 -12.03
N PRO A 131 -18.94 -7.86 -11.82
CA PRO A 131 -19.53 -8.13 -10.50
C PRO A 131 -18.52 -8.51 -9.41
N TYR A 132 -18.74 -8.03 -8.18
CA TYR A 132 -17.99 -8.48 -7.01
C TYR A 132 -18.52 -9.83 -6.55
N VAL A 133 -17.71 -10.89 -6.69
CA VAL A 133 -18.19 -12.27 -6.49
C VAL A 133 -18.01 -12.83 -5.09
N TRP A 134 -17.29 -12.14 -4.20
CA TRP A 134 -16.86 -12.69 -2.92
C TRP A 134 -17.91 -12.57 -1.80
N GLY A 135 -19.11 -12.09 -2.14
CA GLY A 135 -20.21 -11.88 -1.19
C GLY A 135 -20.02 -10.61 -0.36
N ARG A 136 -19.24 -10.70 0.72
CA ARG A 136 -18.93 -9.56 1.61
C ARG A 136 -17.52 -9.04 1.36
N TYR A 137 -17.32 -7.76 1.68
CA TYR A 137 -15.99 -7.14 1.76
C TYR A 137 -15.83 -6.55 3.15
N ASP A 138 -15.19 -7.28 4.04
CA ASP A 138 -14.89 -6.81 5.38
C ASP A 138 -13.43 -6.32 5.46
N VAL A 139 -13.13 -5.47 6.44
CA VAL A 139 -11.78 -4.91 6.67
C VAL A 139 -11.38 -5.14 8.12
N LEU A 140 -10.24 -5.79 8.35
CA LEU A 140 -9.64 -5.96 9.67
C LEU A 140 -8.53 -4.94 9.89
N PHE A 141 -8.73 -4.02 10.83
CA PHE A 141 -7.66 -3.17 11.34
C PHE A 141 -6.76 -3.99 12.26
N MET A 142 -5.54 -4.22 11.79
CA MET A 142 -4.52 -4.98 12.49
C MET A 142 -3.97 -4.20 13.70
N PRO A 143 -3.31 -4.88 14.65
CA PRO A 143 -2.58 -4.21 15.73
C PRO A 143 -1.58 -3.17 15.23
N PRO A 144 -1.24 -2.13 16.03
CA PRO A 144 -0.28 -1.09 15.64
C PRO A 144 1.11 -1.60 15.25
N SER A 145 1.48 -2.81 15.70
CA SER A 145 2.73 -3.47 15.32
C SER A 145 2.73 -4.03 13.88
N PHE A 146 1.60 -4.05 13.18
CA PHE A 146 1.50 -4.61 11.82
C PHE A 146 2.40 -3.84 10.84
N PRO A 147 3.39 -4.50 10.20
CA PRO A 147 4.45 -3.78 9.49
C PRO A 147 4.06 -3.33 8.07
N PHE A 148 2.96 -3.86 7.51
CA PHE A 148 2.56 -3.69 6.10
C PHE A 148 1.47 -2.63 5.89
N GLY A 149 1.15 -2.33 4.62
CA GLY A 149 0.06 -1.42 4.23
C GLY A 149 -1.31 -2.08 4.36
N GLY A 150 -1.56 -3.05 3.49
CA GLY A 150 -2.71 -3.92 3.50
C GLY A 150 -2.34 -5.30 2.96
N MET A 151 -3.33 -6.19 2.94
CA MET A 151 -3.28 -7.50 2.30
C MET A 151 -4.70 -7.87 1.86
N GLU A 152 -4.84 -8.20 0.58
CA GLU A 152 -6.06 -8.39 -0.18
C GLU A 152 -6.81 -9.70 0.08
N ASN A 153 -6.66 -10.24 1.29
CA ASN A 153 -7.26 -11.51 1.70
C ASN A 153 -8.77 -11.51 1.38
N PRO A 154 -9.27 -12.41 0.52
CA PRO A 154 -10.65 -12.39 0.05
C PRO A 154 -11.65 -12.39 1.20
N CYS A 155 -12.71 -11.61 1.06
CA CYS A 155 -13.76 -11.39 2.05
C CYS A 155 -13.34 -10.61 3.32
N ILE A 156 -12.04 -10.56 3.69
CA ILE A 156 -11.56 -9.81 4.86
C ILE A 156 -10.15 -9.23 4.64
N THR A 157 -10.09 -8.03 4.09
CA THR A 157 -8.83 -7.32 3.86
C THR A 157 -8.16 -6.96 5.19
N PHE A 158 -6.87 -7.26 5.35
CA PHE A 158 -6.10 -6.83 6.53
C PHE A 158 -5.46 -5.50 6.24
N VAL A 159 -5.56 -4.53 7.15
CA VAL A 159 -4.98 -3.19 6.96
C VAL A 159 -4.30 -2.66 8.21
N THR A 160 -3.32 -1.78 8.00
CA THR A 160 -2.70 -1.02 9.09
C THR A 160 -3.70 -0.12 9.81
N PRO A 161 -3.61 0.03 11.15
CA PRO A 161 -4.47 0.98 11.87
C PRO A 161 -4.10 2.44 11.58
N CYS A 162 -2.97 2.71 10.90
CA CYS A 162 -2.61 4.03 10.41
C CYS A 162 -3.63 4.62 9.42
N LEU A 163 -4.53 3.81 8.86
CA LEU A 163 -5.61 4.31 7.99
C LEU A 163 -6.76 4.96 8.77
N LEU A 164 -6.78 4.85 10.11
CA LEU A 164 -7.77 5.52 10.98
C LEU A 164 -7.38 6.99 11.20
N ALA A 165 -7.41 7.79 10.13
CA ALA A 165 -7.04 9.20 10.18
C ALA A 165 -8.10 10.09 10.84
N GLY A 166 -9.37 9.69 10.84
CA GLY A 166 -10.50 10.42 11.43
C GLY A 166 -11.24 11.33 10.44
N ASP A 167 -10.78 11.40 9.19
CA ASP A 167 -11.23 12.33 8.16
C ASP A 167 -11.33 11.70 6.75
N ARG A 168 -11.20 10.37 6.64
CA ARG A 168 -11.30 9.58 5.39
C ARG A 168 -10.21 9.91 4.37
N SER A 169 -9.08 10.43 4.84
CA SER A 169 -7.99 10.94 3.99
C SER A 169 -7.08 9.87 3.41
N LEU A 170 -7.10 8.63 3.94
CA LEU A 170 -6.23 7.50 3.57
C LEU A 170 -7.00 6.30 2.98
N VAL A 171 -8.10 6.59 2.29
CA VAL A 171 -8.98 5.59 1.67
C VAL A 171 -8.38 4.93 0.42
N ASP A 172 -7.32 5.48 -0.15
CA ASP A 172 -6.66 4.98 -1.36
C ASP A 172 -6.11 3.56 -1.19
N VAL A 173 -5.60 3.23 0.00
CA VAL A 173 -5.22 1.85 0.34
C VAL A 173 -6.45 0.94 0.29
N ILE A 174 -7.61 1.35 0.80
CA ILE A 174 -8.83 0.53 0.69
C ILE A 174 -9.25 0.35 -0.77
N ILE A 175 -9.13 1.38 -1.61
CA ILE A 175 -9.41 1.29 -3.05
C ILE A 175 -8.44 0.29 -3.73
N HIS A 176 -7.16 0.28 -3.34
CA HIS A 176 -6.16 -0.68 -3.81
C HIS A 176 -6.58 -2.12 -3.47
N GLU A 177 -6.87 -2.38 -2.19
CA GLU A 177 -7.25 -3.71 -1.74
C GLU A 177 -8.61 -4.16 -2.30
N ILE A 178 -9.54 -3.24 -2.57
CA ILE A 178 -10.78 -3.52 -3.29
C ILE A 178 -10.46 -3.97 -4.71
N SER A 179 -9.55 -3.26 -5.39
CA SER A 179 -9.18 -3.55 -6.79
C SER A 179 -8.57 -4.94 -6.95
N HIS A 180 -7.85 -5.44 -5.94
CA HIS A 180 -7.34 -6.81 -5.93
C HIS A 180 -8.42 -7.90 -6.00
N SER A 181 -9.66 -7.59 -5.61
CA SER A 181 -10.80 -8.49 -5.76
C SER A 181 -11.00 -8.95 -7.21
N TRP A 182 -10.54 -8.16 -8.19
CA TRP A 182 -10.51 -8.50 -9.60
C TRP A 182 -9.09 -8.86 -10.08
N PHE A 183 -8.10 -8.03 -9.74
CA PHE A 183 -6.72 -8.14 -10.23
C PHE A 183 -5.80 -8.70 -9.13
N GLY A 184 -5.59 -10.00 -9.12
CA GLY A 184 -4.84 -10.72 -8.07
C GLY A 184 -5.65 -11.87 -7.52
N ASN A 185 -6.88 -11.61 -7.05
CA ASN A 185 -7.73 -12.65 -6.45
C ASN A 185 -8.46 -13.47 -7.53
N LEU A 186 -9.21 -12.80 -8.43
CA LEU A 186 -9.89 -13.47 -9.54
C LEU A 186 -8.91 -13.89 -10.63
N VAL A 187 -8.13 -12.95 -11.15
CA VAL A 187 -7.06 -13.20 -12.13
C VAL A 187 -5.73 -13.09 -11.43
N THR A 188 -5.02 -14.20 -11.26
CA THR A 188 -3.77 -14.25 -10.47
C THR A 188 -2.56 -14.41 -11.38
N ASN A 189 -1.42 -13.84 -11.03
CA ASN A 189 -0.14 -14.21 -11.62
C ASN A 189 0.16 -15.71 -11.42
N ALA A 190 0.58 -16.44 -12.45
CA ALA A 190 0.95 -17.85 -12.34
C ALA A 190 2.25 -18.06 -11.56
N THR A 191 3.15 -17.07 -11.55
CA THR A 191 4.41 -17.11 -10.80
C THR A 191 4.73 -15.74 -10.20
N TRP A 192 5.48 -15.72 -9.09
CA TRP A 192 5.95 -14.47 -8.46
C TRP A 192 6.91 -13.66 -9.34
N GLY A 193 7.48 -14.27 -10.38
CA GLY A 193 8.27 -13.58 -11.39
C GLY A 193 7.45 -12.61 -12.24
N GLU A 194 6.12 -12.76 -12.26
CA GLU A 194 5.19 -11.90 -12.99
C GLU A 194 4.23 -11.17 -12.04
N PHE A 195 4.70 -10.84 -10.84
CA PHE A 195 3.91 -10.16 -9.81
C PHE A 195 3.29 -8.83 -10.28
N TRP A 196 3.88 -8.19 -11.28
CA TRP A 196 3.31 -7.00 -11.93
C TRP A 196 1.91 -7.21 -12.52
N LEU A 197 1.51 -8.45 -12.85
CA LEU A 197 0.15 -8.73 -13.34
C LEU A 197 -0.90 -8.48 -12.26
N ASN A 198 -0.57 -8.70 -10.99
CA ASN A 198 -1.42 -8.31 -9.89
C ASN A 198 -1.27 -6.81 -9.69
N GLU A 199 -0.07 -6.37 -9.30
CA GLU A 199 0.13 -5.00 -8.78
C GLU A 199 -0.03 -3.91 -9.83
N GLY A 200 0.43 -4.12 -11.05
CA GLY A 200 0.32 -3.14 -12.12
C GLY A 200 -1.13 -2.92 -12.56
N PHE A 201 -1.91 -4.01 -12.66
CA PHE A 201 -3.34 -3.92 -12.95
C PHE A 201 -4.13 -3.36 -11.75
N THR A 202 -3.81 -3.78 -10.52
CA THR A 202 -4.44 -3.22 -9.30
C THR A 202 -4.16 -1.73 -9.16
N MET A 203 -2.92 -1.28 -9.36
CA MET A 203 -2.57 0.15 -9.32
C MET A 203 -3.31 0.94 -10.40
N TYR A 204 -3.47 0.37 -11.59
CA TYR A 204 -4.27 0.99 -12.65
C TYR A 204 -5.76 1.05 -12.25
N ALA A 205 -6.31 -0.04 -11.74
CA ALA A 205 -7.70 -0.15 -11.30
C ALA A 205 -8.00 0.81 -10.13
N GLN A 206 -7.10 0.91 -9.16
CA GLN A 206 -7.18 1.86 -8.06
C GLN A 206 -7.29 3.28 -8.59
N ARG A 207 -6.36 3.69 -9.45
CA ARG A 207 -6.34 5.05 -10.03
C ARG A 207 -7.54 5.29 -10.94
N ARG A 208 -8.09 4.25 -11.56
CA ARG A 208 -9.36 4.34 -12.30
C ARG A 208 -10.53 4.60 -11.37
N ILE A 209 -10.69 3.86 -10.28
CA ILE A 209 -11.71 4.13 -9.25
C ILE A 209 -11.52 5.55 -8.66
N SER A 210 -10.31 5.91 -8.26
CA SER A 210 -9.99 7.25 -7.75
C SER A 210 -10.37 8.36 -8.75
N THR A 211 -10.22 8.11 -10.05
CA THR A 211 -10.61 9.09 -11.09
C THR A 211 -12.12 9.26 -11.17
N GLU A 212 -12.91 8.20 -11.07
CA GLU A 212 -14.38 8.30 -11.07
C GLU A 212 -14.90 9.02 -9.82
N VAL A 213 -14.24 8.81 -8.67
CA VAL A 213 -14.69 9.36 -7.38
C VAL A 213 -14.17 10.79 -7.15
N TYR A 214 -12.89 11.04 -7.43
CA TYR A 214 -12.20 12.28 -7.05
C TYR A 214 -11.78 13.15 -8.24
N GLY A 215 -11.91 12.64 -9.47
CA GLY A 215 -11.54 13.34 -10.69
C GLY A 215 -10.07 13.17 -11.08
N SER A 216 -9.79 13.35 -12.37
CA SER A 216 -8.47 13.09 -12.98
C SER A 216 -7.33 13.91 -12.36
N ALA A 217 -7.61 15.15 -11.97
CA ALA A 217 -6.61 16.03 -11.36
C ALA A 217 -6.04 15.48 -10.06
N TYR A 218 -6.92 14.93 -9.21
CA TYR A 218 -6.53 14.33 -7.94
C TYR A 218 -5.74 13.04 -8.17
N THR A 219 -6.22 12.17 -9.06
CA THR A 219 -5.50 10.94 -9.44
C THR A 219 -4.12 11.24 -10.04
N CYS A 220 -3.96 12.35 -10.77
CA CYS A 220 -2.64 12.75 -11.27
C CYS A 220 -1.64 13.08 -10.15
N LEU A 221 -2.08 13.60 -9.00
CA LEU A 221 -1.22 13.78 -7.81
C LEU A 221 -0.82 12.44 -7.20
N GLU A 222 -1.76 11.50 -7.10
CA GLU A 222 -1.50 10.13 -6.66
C GLU A 222 -0.45 9.46 -7.57
N ALA A 223 -0.63 9.55 -8.89
CA ALA A 223 0.30 9.01 -9.88
C ALA A 223 1.66 9.73 -9.90
N ALA A 224 1.70 11.05 -9.63
CA ALA A 224 2.97 11.77 -9.48
C ALA A 224 3.73 11.32 -8.22
N THR A 225 3.02 11.07 -7.12
CA THR A 225 3.60 10.52 -5.88
C THR A 225 4.17 9.13 -6.13
N GLY A 226 3.42 8.25 -6.80
CA GLY A 226 3.89 6.93 -7.23
C GLY A 226 5.12 6.98 -8.13
N ARG A 227 5.14 7.88 -9.11
CA ARG A 227 6.30 8.13 -9.98
C ARG A 227 7.54 8.56 -9.19
N ALA A 228 7.37 9.41 -8.18
CA ALA A 228 8.47 9.84 -7.32
C ALA A 228 9.01 8.67 -6.47
N LEU A 229 8.13 7.80 -5.96
CA LEU A 229 8.53 6.59 -5.23
C LEU A 229 9.31 5.61 -6.13
N LEU A 230 8.86 5.39 -7.37
CA LEU A 230 9.60 4.56 -8.33
C LEU A 230 10.99 5.13 -8.64
N ARG A 231 11.10 6.46 -8.77
CA ARG A 231 12.38 7.13 -8.97
C ARG A 231 13.30 6.90 -7.78
N GLN A 232 12.80 7.16 -6.57
CA GLN A 232 13.55 6.94 -5.34
C GLN A 232 13.99 5.47 -5.20
N HIS A 233 13.13 4.52 -5.56
CA HIS A 233 13.48 3.10 -5.57
C HIS A 233 14.69 2.83 -6.46
N MET A 234 14.64 3.28 -7.73
CA MET A 234 15.72 3.08 -8.69
C MET A 234 16.99 3.83 -8.32
N ASP A 235 16.90 5.01 -7.70
CA ASP A 235 18.06 5.74 -7.19
C ASP A 235 18.77 4.96 -6.06
N ASN A 236 18.00 4.21 -5.26
CA ASN A 236 18.54 3.38 -4.17
C ASN A 236 19.07 2.02 -4.65
N THR A 237 18.40 1.38 -5.61
CA THR A 237 18.75 0.02 -6.09
C THR A 237 19.68 0.02 -7.29
N GLY A 238 19.75 1.12 -8.03
CA GLY A 238 20.40 1.26 -9.34
C GLY A 238 19.46 0.88 -10.49
N GLU A 239 19.42 1.66 -11.56
CA GLU A 239 18.45 1.44 -12.66
C GLU A 239 18.55 0.05 -13.29
N ASP A 240 19.76 -0.48 -13.48
CA ASP A 240 20.03 -1.78 -14.11
C ASP A 240 19.76 -2.98 -13.19
N HIS A 241 19.30 -2.76 -11.96
CA HIS A 241 19.04 -3.83 -11.00
C HIS A 241 18.02 -4.85 -11.57
N PRO A 242 18.25 -6.18 -11.48
CA PRO A 242 17.35 -7.18 -12.06
C PRO A 242 15.91 -7.12 -11.55
N LEU A 243 15.69 -6.68 -10.31
CA LEU A 243 14.36 -6.48 -9.73
C LEU A 243 13.59 -5.27 -10.29
N ASN A 244 14.23 -4.45 -11.14
CA ASN A 244 13.59 -3.33 -11.84
C ASN A 244 12.95 -3.78 -13.19
N LYS A 245 12.93 -5.09 -13.46
CA LYS A 245 12.18 -5.72 -14.56
C LYS A 245 10.75 -6.01 -14.11
N LEU A 246 9.80 -5.98 -15.04
CA LEU A 246 8.44 -6.44 -14.75
C LEU A 246 8.36 -7.98 -14.70
N ARG A 247 9.13 -8.65 -15.56
CA ARG A 247 9.33 -10.10 -15.53
C ARG A 247 10.67 -10.41 -14.86
N VAL A 248 10.59 -10.88 -13.62
CA VAL A 248 11.74 -11.34 -12.84
C VAL A 248 11.86 -12.85 -12.97
N VAL A 249 13.06 -13.33 -13.31
CA VAL A 249 13.33 -14.77 -13.38
C VAL A 249 13.64 -15.27 -11.97
N ILE A 250 12.82 -16.20 -11.47
CA ILE A 250 13.01 -16.86 -10.18
C ILE A 250 13.40 -18.31 -10.45
N GLU A 251 14.68 -18.65 -10.29
CA GLU A 251 15.17 -20.01 -10.56
C GLU A 251 14.81 -20.98 -9.42
N PRO A 252 14.28 -22.19 -9.73
CA PRO A 252 14.03 -23.19 -8.71
C PRO A 252 15.34 -23.73 -8.10
N GLY A 253 15.42 -23.79 -6.77
CA GLY A 253 16.45 -24.57 -6.06
C GLY A 253 17.65 -23.79 -5.50
N PHE A 254 17.67 -22.46 -5.58
CA PHE A 254 18.76 -21.67 -4.98
C PHE A 254 18.27 -20.69 -3.91
N PRO A 255 18.40 -21.02 -2.61
CA PRO A 255 18.59 -20.02 -1.59
C PRO A 255 20.10 -19.83 -1.41
N SER A 256 20.81 -19.39 -2.46
CA SER A 256 22.11 -18.77 -2.23
C SER A 256 21.84 -17.29 -1.98
N PRO A 257 22.16 -16.75 -0.79
CA PRO A 257 22.06 -15.31 -0.50
C PRO A 257 22.86 -14.43 -1.47
N LEU A 258 23.66 -15.04 -2.35
CA LEU A 258 24.56 -14.35 -3.29
C LEU A 258 24.06 -14.37 -4.74
N LEU A 259 23.07 -15.21 -5.12
CA LEU A 259 22.71 -15.40 -6.54
C LEU A 259 21.21 -15.67 -6.83
N GLY A 260 20.37 -16.05 -5.86
CA GLY A 260 18.94 -16.34 -6.08
C GLY A 260 18.02 -15.18 -5.66
N VAL A 261 16.88 -15.01 -6.34
CA VAL A 261 15.84 -14.03 -5.97
C VAL A 261 14.86 -14.66 -4.99
N ASN A 262 14.71 -14.08 -3.79
CA ASN A 262 13.59 -14.45 -2.91
C ASN A 262 12.30 -13.84 -3.49
N PRO A 263 11.18 -14.58 -3.63
CA PRO A 263 9.90 -14.00 -4.03
C PRO A 263 9.50 -12.75 -3.24
N ASP A 264 9.86 -12.64 -1.96
CA ASP A 264 9.59 -11.42 -1.18
C ASP A 264 10.35 -10.19 -1.71
N ASP A 265 11.46 -10.36 -2.44
CA ASP A 265 12.22 -9.25 -3.03
C ASP A 265 11.50 -8.63 -4.23
N THR A 266 10.54 -9.33 -4.83
CA THR A 266 9.72 -8.76 -5.91
C THR A 266 8.69 -7.77 -5.36
N TYR A 267 8.43 -7.76 -4.05
CA TYR A 267 7.62 -6.76 -3.37
C TYR A 267 8.38 -5.44 -3.22
N ASN A 268 8.38 -4.64 -4.29
CA ASN A 268 8.99 -3.32 -4.35
C ASN A 268 8.22 -2.41 -5.31
N GLU A 269 8.64 -1.15 -5.47
CA GLU A 269 7.91 -0.15 -6.26
C GLU A 269 7.78 -0.48 -7.77
N THR A 270 8.63 -1.35 -8.31
CA THR A 270 8.67 -1.69 -9.74
C THR A 270 7.37 -2.35 -10.24
N PRO A 271 6.93 -3.52 -9.74
CA PRO A 271 5.69 -4.16 -10.23
C PRO A 271 4.45 -3.29 -10.07
N TYR A 272 4.41 -2.40 -9.08
CA TYR A 272 3.33 -1.44 -8.86
C TYR A 272 3.36 -0.32 -9.91
N GLU A 273 4.42 0.48 -9.93
CA GLU A 273 4.44 1.75 -10.66
C GLU A 273 4.91 1.62 -12.10
N LYS A 274 5.90 0.76 -12.37
CA LYS A 274 6.28 0.42 -13.76
C LYS A 274 5.19 -0.46 -14.38
N GLY A 275 4.55 -1.34 -13.60
CA GLY A 275 3.39 -2.12 -14.02
C GLY A 275 2.21 -1.21 -14.38
N PHE A 276 1.88 -0.25 -13.51
CA PHE A 276 0.88 0.79 -13.81
C PHE A 276 1.21 1.55 -15.10
N CYS A 277 2.46 1.95 -15.32
CA CYS A 277 2.87 2.63 -16.55
C CYS A 277 2.64 1.74 -17.79
N PHE A 278 2.87 0.43 -17.67
CA PHE A 278 2.63 -0.50 -18.77
C PHE A 278 1.14 -0.68 -19.06
N VAL A 279 0.30 -0.88 -18.04
CA VAL A 279 -1.16 -0.96 -18.23
C VAL A 279 -1.72 0.37 -18.78
N SER A 280 -1.20 1.51 -18.31
CA SER A 280 -1.53 2.83 -18.87
C SER A 280 -1.10 2.98 -20.32
N TYR A 281 0.02 2.38 -20.72
CA TYR A 281 0.46 2.34 -22.10
C TYR A 281 -0.50 1.51 -22.97
N LEU A 282 -0.98 0.37 -22.48
CA LEU A 282 -2.03 -0.41 -23.17
C LEU A 282 -3.31 0.40 -23.37
N ALA A 283 -3.75 1.14 -22.34
CA ALA A 283 -4.89 2.05 -22.44
C ALA A 283 -4.65 3.17 -23.47
N HIS A 284 -3.43 3.73 -23.49
CA HIS A 284 -3.02 4.74 -24.48
C HIS A 284 -3.05 4.21 -25.91
N LEU A 285 -2.64 2.97 -26.15
CA LEU A 285 -2.72 2.33 -27.47
C LEU A 285 -4.16 2.19 -27.97
N VAL A 286 -5.09 1.87 -27.08
CA VAL A 286 -6.53 1.83 -27.41
C VAL A 286 -7.08 3.22 -27.73
N GLY A 287 -6.59 4.25 -27.03
CA GLY A 287 -6.92 5.66 -27.29
C GLY A 287 -8.34 6.08 -26.87
N ASP A 288 -9.11 5.16 -26.28
CA ASP A 288 -10.47 5.39 -25.78
C ASP A 288 -10.65 4.69 -24.43
N GLN A 289 -10.92 5.48 -23.38
CA GLN A 289 -11.03 4.97 -22.02
C GLN A 289 -12.20 3.99 -21.86
N GLY A 290 -13.34 4.24 -22.51
CA GLY A 290 -14.52 3.37 -22.41
C GLY A 290 -14.27 2.01 -23.06
N LYS A 291 -13.55 1.97 -24.18
CA LYS A 291 -13.12 0.70 -24.80
C LYS A 291 -12.11 -0.06 -23.94
N PHE A 292 -11.19 0.64 -23.29
CA PHE A 292 -10.24 -0.01 -22.38
C PHE A 292 -10.92 -0.54 -21.12
N ASP A 293 -11.87 0.21 -20.54
CA ASP A 293 -12.66 -0.26 -19.41
C ASP A 293 -13.48 -1.51 -19.79
N ALA A 294 -14.07 -1.55 -21.00
CA ALA A 294 -14.73 -2.75 -21.53
C ALA A 294 -13.77 -3.94 -21.73
N PHE A 295 -12.54 -3.68 -22.15
CA PHE A 295 -11.49 -4.71 -22.20
C PHE A 295 -11.16 -5.24 -20.81
N LEU A 296 -11.06 -4.41 -19.77
CA LEU A 296 -10.80 -4.87 -18.41
C LEU A 296 -11.90 -5.80 -17.89
N GLN A 297 -13.17 -5.51 -18.18
CA GLN A 297 -14.27 -6.44 -17.87
C GLN A 297 -14.11 -7.78 -18.62
N ALA A 298 -13.78 -7.73 -19.91
CA ALA A 298 -13.56 -8.93 -20.71
C ALA A 298 -12.34 -9.74 -20.22
N TYR A 299 -11.28 -9.07 -19.77
CA TYR A 299 -10.07 -9.66 -19.20
C TYR A 299 -10.40 -10.40 -17.90
N VAL A 300 -11.11 -9.74 -16.98
CA VAL A 300 -11.56 -10.36 -15.73
C VAL A 300 -12.42 -11.59 -16.03
N GLU A 301 -13.41 -11.47 -16.92
CA GLU A 301 -14.30 -12.59 -17.23
C GLU A 301 -13.56 -13.74 -17.92
N ARG A 302 -12.63 -13.44 -18.83
CA ARG A 302 -11.84 -14.44 -19.56
C ARG A 302 -10.97 -15.29 -18.63
N PHE A 303 -10.36 -14.67 -17.64
CA PHE A 303 -9.36 -15.27 -16.76
C PHE A 303 -9.86 -15.46 -15.31
N LYS A 304 -11.16 -15.30 -15.08
CA LYS A 304 -11.79 -15.48 -13.78
C LYS A 304 -11.42 -16.84 -13.18
N PHE A 305 -10.93 -16.83 -11.94
CA PHE A 305 -10.45 -18.02 -11.22
C PHE A 305 -9.28 -18.76 -11.86
N GLN A 306 -8.53 -18.10 -12.75
CA GLN A 306 -7.33 -18.67 -13.37
C GLN A 306 -6.08 -17.96 -12.85
N SER A 307 -4.95 -18.64 -13.04
CA SER A 307 -3.62 -18.07 -12.85
C SER A 307 -2.95 -17.99 -14.21
N ILE A 308 -2.47 -16.81 -14.58
CA ILE A 308 -2.06 -16.48 -15.96
C ILE A 308 -0.62 -15.99 -16.02
N THR A 309 -0.05 -16.06 -17.21
CA THR A 309 1.22 -15.42 -17.54
C THR A 309 1.03 -14.07 -18.22
N ALA A 310 2.11 -13.28 -18.34
CA ALA A 310 2.06 -12.03 -19.09
C ALA A 310 1.77 -12.28 -20.58
N ASP A 311 2.23 -13.40 -21.12
CA ASP A 311 1.93 -13.80 -22.50
C ASP A 311 0.42 -14.05 -22.69
N ASP A 312 -0.24 -14.70 -21.73
CA ASP A 312 -1.70 -14.89 -21.78
C ASP A 312 -2.45 -13.55 -21.80
N ALA A 313 -2.07 -12.62 -20.92
CA ALA A 313 -2.68 -11.29 -20.82
C ALA A 313 -2.50 -10.47 -22.10
N LEU A 314 -1.26 -10.42 -22.62
CA LEU A 314 -0.91 -9.61 -23.79
C LEU A 314 -1.45 -10.21 -25.09
N ASN A 315 -1.47 -11.54 -25.22
CA ASN A 315 -2.12 -12.20 -26.36
C ASN A 315 -3.62 -11.91 -26.38
N PHE A 316 -4.29 -12.01 -25.23
CA PHE A 316 -5.71 -11.67 -25.13
C PHE A 316 -5.98 -10.19 -25.47
N PHE A 317 -5.12 -9.26 -25.04
CA PHE A 317 -5.21 -7.86 -25.44
C PHE A 317 -5.17 -7.68 -26.97
N LEU A 318 -4.22 -8.33 -27.65
CA LEU A 318 -4.10 -8.26 -29.11
C LEU A 318 -5.21 -9.01 -29.87
N GLU A 319 -5.79 -10.04 -29.26
CA GLU A 319 -6.99 -10.72 -29.78
C GLU A 319 -8.24 -9.85 -29.67
N TYR A 320 -8.40 -9.16 -28.54
CA TYR A 320 -9.51 -8.26 -28.29
C TYR A 320 -9.46 -7.00 -29.17
N PHE A 321 -8.24 -6.52 -29.48
CA PHE A 321 -7.98 -5.36 -30.35
C PHE A 321 -7.19 -5.77 -31.61
N PRO A 322 -7.84 -6.46 -32.58
CA PRO A 322 -7.14 -7.02 -33.75
C PRO A 322 -6.52 -5.95 -34.66
N GLU A 323 -7.01 -4.72 -34.65
CA GLU A 323 -6.42 -3.58 -35.33
C GLU A 323 -5.06 -3.18 -34.75
N LEU A 324 -4.88 -3.24 -33.43
CA LEU A 324 -3.59 -2.97 -32.78
C LEU A 324 -2.59 -4.09 -33.11
N LYS A 325 -3.06 -5.34 -33.15
CA LYS A 325 -2.25 -6.48 -33.62
C LYS A 325 -1.77 -6.29 -35.07
N LYS A 326 -2.65 -5.84 -35.97
CA LYS A 326 -2.28 -5.56 -37.37
C LYS A 326 -1.28 -4.41 -37.50
N GLN A 327 -1.30 -3.45 -36.57
CA GLN A 327 -0.33 -2.36 -36.51
C GLN A 327 1.03 -2.78 -35.92
N GLY A 328 1.15 -3.98 -35.36
CA GLY A 328 2.39 -4.48 -34.75
C GLY A 328 2.80 -3.71 -33.50
N VAL A 329 1.84 -3.28 -32.68
CA VAL A 329 2.12 -2.45 -31.48
C VAL A 329 3.00 -3.17 -30.46
N ASP A 330 2.97 -4.50 -30.44
CA ASP A 330 3.76 -5.39 -29.59
C ASP A 330 5.26 -5.42 -29.95
N SER A 331 5.60 -5.03 -31.19
CA SER A 331 6.95 -5.04 -31.75
C SER A 331 7.43 -3.65 -32.18
N ARG A 332 6.77 -2.58 -31.71
CA ARG A 332 7.15 -1.20 -32.01
C ARG A 332 8.54 -0.87 -31.42
N PRO A 333 9.51 -0.38 -32.22
CA PRO A 333 10.85 -0.08 -31.73
C PRO A 333 10.88 0.82 -30.49
N GLY A 334 11.51 0.34 -29.41
CA GLY A 334 11.64 1.03 -28.12
C GLY A 334 10.43 0.92 -27.19
N LEU A 335 9.33 0.32 -27.64
CA LEU A 335 8.09 0.10 -26.90
C LEU A 335 7.59 -1.36 -27.02
N GLU A 336 8.47 -2.27 -27.42
CA GLU A 336 8.16 -3.69 -27.58
C GLU A 336 7.66 -4.26 -26.25
N PHE A 337 6.66 -5.13 -26.28
CA PHE A 337 6.13 -5.73 -25.06
C PHE A 337 7.22 -6.56 -24.35
N ASP A 338 8.08 -7.25 -25.10
CA ASP A 338 9.23 -7.95 -24.53
C ASP A 338 10.20 -7.00 -23.80
N ARG A 339 10.42 -5.80 -24.36
CA ARG A 339 11.26 -4.78 -23.73
C ARG A 339 10.68 -4.32 -22.40
N TRP A 340 9.36 -4.07 -22.34
CA TRP A 340 8.65 -3.72 -21.10
C TRP A 340 8.86 -4.78 -20.01
N LEU A 341 8.75 -6.05 -20.39
CA LEU A 341 8.84 -7.17 -19.47
C LEU A 341 10.28 -7.38 -18.97
N ASN A 342 11.24 -7.44 -19.89
CA ASN A 342 12.56 -8.00 -19.61
C ASN A 342 13.69 -6.98 -19.42
N THR A 343 13.44 -5.69 -19.68
CA THR A 343 14.45 -4.64 -19.53
C THR A 343 14.30 -3.91 -18.19
N PRO A 344 15.37 -3.80 -17.37
CA PRO A 344 15.32 -3.04 -16.13
C PRO A 344 15.25 -1.52 -16.40
N GLY A 345 15.20 -0.73 -15.35
CA GLY A 345 15.21 0.74 -15.44
C GLY A 345 13.87 1.39 -15.73
N TRP A 346 13.92 2.67 -16.07
CA TRP A 346 12.76 3.57 -16.14
C TRP A 346 11.70 3.13 -17.18
N PRO A 347 10.39 3.33 -16.95
CA PRO A 347 9.35 3.02 -17.93
C PRO A 347 9.56 3.78 -19.25
N PRO A 348 9.44 3.13 -20.42
CA PRO A 348 9.61 3.79 -21.72
C PRO A 348 8.40 4.67 -22.10
N PHE A 349 7.26 4.51 -21.43
CA PHE A 349 6.10 5.40 -21.52
C PHE A 349 5.70 5.86 -20.13
N LEU A 350 5.29 7.13 -20.02
CA LEU A 350 4.71 7.70 -18.82
C LEU A 350 3.32 8.26 -19.15
N PRO A 351 2.28 7.96 -18.35
CA PRO A 351 0.97 8.56 -18.55
C PRO A 351 1.04 10.09 -18.37
N ASP A 352 0.17 10.78 -19.11
CA ASP A 352 0.03 12.24 -19.02
C ASP A 352 -0.56 12.63 -17.66
N LEU A 353 0.17 13.48 -16.93
CA LEU A 353 -0.24 14.03 -15.64
C LEU A 353 -0.60 15.52 -15.73
N SER A 354 -0.71 16.07 -16.95
CA SER A 354 -1.08 17.46 -17.17
C SER A 354 -2.39 17.89 -16.48
N PRO A 355 -3.44 17.04 -16.33
CA PRO A 355 -4.63 17.42 -15.58
C PRO A 355 -4.37 17.72 -14.10
N GLY A 356 -3.30 17.16 -13.53
CA GLY A 356 -2.87 17.40 -12.16
C GLY A 356 -2.21 18.76 -11.94
N GLN A 357 -1.79 19.45 -13.01
CA GLN A 357 -1.09 20.74 -12.90
C GLN A 357 -1.91 21.82 -12.18
N GLN A 358 -3.24 21.78 -12.30
CA GLN A 358 -4.12 22.70 -11.58
C GLN A 358 -4.03 22.55 -10.06
N LEU A 359 -3.61 21.40 -9.54
CA LEU A 359 -3.42 21.15 -8.11
C LEU A 359 -1.94 21.21 -7.70
N MET A 360 -1.03 20.79 -8.58
CA MET A 360 0.42 20.80 -8.34
C MET A 360 0.99 22.22 -8.30
N LYS A 361 0.61 23.08 -9.26
CA LYS A 361 1.20 24.41 -9.41
C LYS A 361 1.03 25.29 -8.16
N PRO A 362 -0.15 25.41 -7.53
CA PRO A 362 -0.28 26.16 -6.29
C PRO A 362 0.59 25.61 -5.14
N ALA A 363 0.79 24.29 -5.08
CA ALA A 363 1.65 23.65 -4.08
C ALA A 363 3.14 23.88 -4.37
N ASP A 364 3.55 23.87 -5.64
CA ASP A 364 4.90 24.23 -6.06
C ASP A 364 5.21 25.70 -5.71
N GLU A 365 4.32 26.63 -6.09
CA GLU A 365 4.45 28.06 -5.77
C GLU A 365 4.54 28.31 -4.26
N LEU A 366 3.67 27.66 -3.47
CA LEU A 366 3.71 27.77 -2.02
C LEU A 366 5.02 27.23 -1.43
N ALA A 367 5.53 26.10 -1.94
CA ALA A 367 6.82 25.55 -1.50
C ALA A 367 7.99 26.48 -1.82
N GLU A 368 7.98 27.17 -2.97
CA GLU A 368 8.98 28.21 -3.28
C GLU A 368 8.92 29.37 -2.30
N LEU A 369 7.73 29.86 -1.97
CA LEU A 369 7.56 30.97 -1.02
C LEU A 369 8.12 30.64 0.37
N TRP A 370 7.92 29.41 0.84
CA TRP A 370 8.45 28.96 2.14
C TRP A 370 9.97 28.72 2.15
N ALA A 371 10.57 28.45 0.99
CA ALA A 371 12.01 28.25 0.85
C ALA A 371 12.78 29.53 0.51
N ALA A 372 12.08 30.63 0.18
CA ALA A 372 12.70 31.90 -0.17
C ALA A 372 13.47 32.52 1.02
N GLU A 373 14.63 33.13 0.73
CA GLU A 373 15.47 33.80 1.75
C GLU A 373 14.71 34.89 2.52
N SER A 374 13.88 35.66 1.81
CA SER A 374 12.99 36.67 2.39
C SER A 374 11.55 36.18 2.35
N LEU A 375 10.93 35.98 3.51
CA LEU A 375 9.56 35.49 3.61
C LEU A 375 8.56 36.56 3.13
N ASN A 376 7.81 36.25 2.07
CA ASN A 376 6.68 37.06 1.63
C ASN A 376 5.38 36.54 2.27
N VAL A 377 5.07 37.03 3.47
CA VAL A 377 3.89 36.59 4.25
C VAL A 377 2.59 36.82 3.49
N GLU A 378 2.43 37.99 2.84
CA GLU A 378 1.22 38.33 2.10
C GLU A 378 0.96 37.33 0.95
N ALA A 379 2.01 36.94 0.21
CA ALA A 379 1.89 35.95 -0.86
C ALA A 379 1.58 34.55 -0.33
N ILE A 380 2.13 34.18 0.84
CA ILE A 380 1.86 32.89 1.49
C ILE A 380 0.40 32.83 1.95
N GLU A 381 -0.10 33.88 2.61
CA GLU A 381 -1.47 33.97 3.12
C GLU A 381 -2.51 34.02 1.99
N ALA A 382 -2.12 34.47 0.79
CA ALA A 382 -2.98 34.45 -0.39
C ALA A 382 -3.27 33.03 -0.91
N VAL A 383 -2.48 32.01 -0.54
CA VAL A 383 -2.70 30.62 -0.94
C VAL A 383 -3.58 29.90 0.08
N ASP A 384 -4.88 29.80 -0.20
CA ASP A 384 -5.82 29.07 0.65
C ASP A 384 -5.68 27.54 0.48
N ILE A 385 -5.17 26.87 1.52
CA ILE A 385 -5.04 25.40 1.57
C ILE A 385 -6.22 24.70 2.25
N THR A 386 -7.25 25.43 2.68
CA THR A 386 -8.39 24.87 3.42
C THR A 386 -9.09 23.76 2.63
N GLY A 387 -9.25 23.96 1.31
CA GLY A 387 -9.84 22.99 0.39
C GLY A 387 -8.90 21.86 -0.07
N TRP A 388 -7.61 21.89 0.28
CA TRP A 388 -6.65 20.92 -0.24
C TRP A 388 -6.88 19.55 0.41
N LYS A 389 -6.89 18.51 -0.43
CA LYS A 389 -7.00 17.11 -0.03
C LYS A 389 -5.63 16.50 0.24
N THR A 390 -5.62 15.27 0.78
CA THR A 390 -4.42 14.53 1.21
C THR A 390 -3.28 14.61 0.22
N TYR A 391 -3.48 14.18 -1.03
CA TYR A 391 -2.40 14.09 -2.01
C TYR A 391 -1.83 15.45 -2.41
N GLN A 392 -2.61 16.54 -2.32
CA GLN A 392 -2.12 17.88 -2.60
C GLN A 392 -1.25 18.39 -1.43
N LEU A 393 -1.66 18.12 -0.19
CA LEU A 393 -0.86 18.42 1.01
C LEU A 393 0.41 17.56 1.08
N VAL A 394 0.32 16.28 0.73
CA VAL A 394 1.46 15.37 0.57
C VAL A 394 2.44 15.92 -0.47
N TYR A 395 1.95 16.33 -1.63
CA TYR A 395 2.79 16.91 -2.68
C TYR A 395 3.49 18.19 -2.22
N LEU A 396 2.77 19.11 -1.54
CA LEU A 396 3.38 20.29 -0.92
C LEU A 396 4.51 19.91 0.05
N LEU A 397 4.27 18.94 0.94
CA LEU A 397 5.25 18.52 1.93
C LEU A 397 6.46 17.83 1.29
N ASP A 398 6.27 17.06 0.22
CA ASP A 398 7.37 16.48 -0.56
C ASP A 398 8.23 17.57 -1.21
N ARG A 399 7.60 18.65 -1.73
CA ARG A 399 8.34 19.82 -2.25
C ARG A 399 9.10 20.57 -1.17
N LEU A 400 8.49 20.80 -0.01
CA LEU A 400 9.16 21.42 1.13
C LEU A 400 10.30 20.54 1.65
N LEU A 401 10.14 19.22 1.66
CA LEU A 401 11.18 18.29 2.07
C LEU A 401 12.36 18.31 1.09
N GLN A 402 12.10 18.37 -0.23
CA GLN A 402 13.15 18.53 -1.24
C GLN A 402 13.94 19.83 -1.03
N LYS A 403 13.25 20.92 -0.71
CA LYS A 403 13.84 22.25 -0.46
C LYS A 403 14.48 22.41 0.92
N SER A 404 14.23 21.49 1.84
CA SER A 404 14.80 21.55 3.18
C SER A 404 16.33 21.34 3.16
N PRO A 405 17.10 22.00 4.04
CA PRO A 405 16.63 22.88 5.12
C PRO A 405 16.07 24.22 4.61
N LEU A 406 14.93 24.61 5.17
CA LEU A 406 14.27 25.89 4.98
C LEU A 406 14.98 26.98 5.81
N PRO A 407 14.80 28.27 5.47
CA PRO A 407 15.34 29.38 6.25
C PRO A 407 14.94 29.35 7.73
N GLU A 408 15.79 29.90 8.58
CA GLU A 408 15.61 29.89 10.03
C GLU A 408 14.24 30.49 10.45
N GLY A 409 13.54 29.81 11.35
CA GLY A 409 12.21 30.19 11.83
C GLY A 409 11.05 29.84 10.87
N ASN A 410 11.30 29.43 9.63
CA ASN A 410 10.21 29.12 8.69
C ASN A 410 9.45 27.84 9.06
N VAL A 411 10.11 26.81 9.60
CA VAL A 411 9.42 25.60 10.08
C VAL A 411 8.44 25.93 11.22
N GLU A 412 8.85 26.78 12.16
CA GLU A 412 8.00 27.23 13.27
C GLU A 412 6.77 27.99 12.76
N ARG A 413 6.98 28.95 11.85
CA ARG A 413 5.90 29.72 11.22
C ARG A 413 4.94 28.82 10.42
N LEU A 414 5.48 27.87 9.66
CA LEU A 414 4.68 26.92 8.89
C LEU A 414 3.83 26.05 9.82
N SER A 415 4.42 25.57 10.92
CA SER A 415 3.71 24.80 11.95
C SER A 415 2.53 25.58 12.56
N ALA A 416 2.75 26.87 12.85
CA ALA A 416 1.73 27.76 13.40
C ALA A 416 0.63 28.09 12.36
N MET A 417 1.01 28.34 11.11
CA MET A 417 0.10 28.76 10.05
C MET A 417 -0.77 27.61 9.53
N TYR A 418 -0.25 26.37 9.49
CA TYR A 418 -0.97 25.22 8.97
C TYR A 418 -1.19 24.10 10.01
N PRO A 419 -2.07 24.32 11.02
CA PRO A 419 -2.46 23.26 11.95
C PRO A 419 -3.01 22.01 11.28
N LYS A 420 -3.64 22.14 10.10
CA LYS A 420 -4.13 21.02 9.29
C LYS A 420 -3.01 20.05 8.87
N ILE A 421 -1.77 20.53 8.81
CA ILE A 421 -0.56 19.72 8.58
C ILE A 421 0.10 19.38 9.92
N SER A 422 0.43 20.40 10.72
CA SER A 422 1.29 20.24 11.89
C SER A 422 0.65 19.52 13.07
N LYS A 423 -0.68 19.37 13.06
CA LYS A 423 -1.50 18.61 14.03
C LYS A 423 -2.30 17.48 13.37
N ALA A 424 -1.99 17.13 12.12
CA ALA A 424 -2.69 16.08 11.38
C ALA A 424 -2.63 14.73 12.11
N GLN A 425 -3.71 13.95 12.03
CA GLN A 425 -3.71 12.54 12.45
C GLN A 425 -3.36 11.60 11.28
N ASN A 426 -3.56 12.06 10.04
CA ASN A 426 -3.15 11.37 8.82
C ASN A 426 -1.66 10.98 8.87
N ALA A 427 -1.38 9.68 8.81
CA ALA A 427 -0.02 9.14 8.94
C ALA A 427 0.94 9.56 7.81
N GLU A 428 0.44 9.77 6.59
CA GLU A 428 1.26 10.23 5.45
C GLU A 428 1.70 11.69 5.61
N LEU A 429 0.83 12.55 6.17
CA LEU A 429 1.17 13.93 6.53
C LEU A 429 2.12 13.97 7.72
N ARG A 430 1.85 13.18 8.76
CA ARG A 430 2.72 13.09 9.95
C ARG A 430 4.13 12.63 9.60
N LEU A 431 4.27 11.62 8.73
CA LEU A 431 5.57 11.15 8.26
C LEU A 431 6.39 12.28 7.66
N ARG A 432 5.84 12.97 6.67
CA ARG A 432 6.55 14.04 5.95
C ARG A 432 6.82 15.22 6.83
N TRP A 433 5.89 15.58 7.72
CA TRP A 433 6.11 16.61 8.71
C TRP A 433 7.27 16.27 9.65
N CYS A 434 7.33 15.03 10.15
CA CYS A 434 8.46 14.55 10.96
C CYS A 434 9.78 14.57 10.19
N GLN A 435 9.78 14.21 8.90
CA GLN A 435 10.98 14.31 8.05
C GLN A 435 11.42 15.76 7.86
N ILE A 436 10.48 16.70 7.70
CA ILE A 436 10.78 18.14 7.63
C ILE A 436 11.39 18.61 8.96
N ILE A 437 10.79 18.27 10.11
CA ILE A 437 11.35 18.60 11.44
C ILE A 437 12.80 18.14 11.55
N LEU A 438 13.08 16.88 11.20
CA LEU A 438 14.41 16.28 11.31
C LEU A 438 15.41 16.89 10.33
N LYS A 439 15.03 17.07 9.06
CA LYS A 439 15.91 17.64 8.02
C LYS A 439 16.25 19.12 8.27
N ASN A 440 15.43 19.81 9.05
CA ASN A 440 15.65 21.19 9.47
C ASN A 440 16.25 21.33 10.88
N ASN A 441 16.56 20.22 11.57
CA ASN A 441 17.02 20.22 12.96
C ASN A 441 16.13 21.04 13.91
N HIS A 442 14.81 21.01 13.71
CA HIS A 442 13.86 21.78 14.50
C HIS A 442 13.53 21.06 15.82
N GLU A 443 14.48 21.10 16.77
CA GLU A 443 14.39 20.44 18.08
C GLU A 443 13.10 20.72 18.88
N PRO A 444 12.52 21.94 18.88
CA PRO A 444 11.27 22.22 19.61
C PRO A 444 10.09 21.31 19.26
N GLU A 445 10.11 20.66 18.09
CA GLU A 445 9.05 19.72 17.67
C GLU A 445 9.48 18.24 17.64
N TYR A 446 10.62 17.87 18.22
CA TYR A 446 11.05 16.46 18.31
C TYR A 446 10.06 15.56 19.04
N SER A 447 9.26 16.12 19.96
CA SER A 447 8.16 15.41 20.61
C SER A 447 7.15 14.84 19.60
N LYS A 448 6.86 15.55 18.50
CA LYS A 448 5.94 15.07 17.45
C LYS A 448 6.49 13.84 16.73
N VAL A 449 7.80 13.78 16.52
CA VAL A 449 8.50 12.61 15.92
C VAL A 449 8.37 11.41 16.86
N LYS A 450 8.66 11.62 18.16
CA LYS A 450 8.50 10.59 19.19
C LYS A 450 7.06 10.09 19.26
N ASP A 451 6.09 10.99 19.36
CA ASP A 451 4.66 10.64 19.44
C ASP A 451 4.18 9.83 18.24
N PHE A 452 4.69 10.11 17.04
CA PHE A 452 4.34 9.34 15.85
C PHE A 452 4.94 7.94 15.86
N LEU A 453 6.19 7.77 16.28
CA LEU A 453 6.84 6.47 16.43
C LEU A 453 6.26 5.64 17.59
N HIS A 454 5.70 6.28 18.62
CA HIS A 454 4.96 5.62 19.69
C HIS A 454 3.58 5.10 19.24
N SER A 455 2.96 5.74 18.25
CA SER A 455 1.59 5.39 17.84
C SER A 455 1.47 4.18 16.91
N GLN A 456 2.56 3.76 16.25
CA GLN A 456 2.52 2.72 15.22
C GLN A 456 3.91 2.12 14.94
N GLY A 457 3.95 0.92 14.37
CA GLY A 457 5.17 0.18 14.01
C GLY A 457 5.29 -0.18 12.52
N LYS A 458 4.54 0.49 11.63
CA LYS A 458 4.56 0.25 10.18
C LYS A 458 5.96 0.53 9.63
N GLN A 459 6.50 -0.40 8.84
CA GLN A 459 7.86 -0.31 8.30
C GLN A 459 8.07 0.95 7.46
N LYS A 460 7.10 1.28 6.59
CA LYS A 460 7.10 2.44 5.70
C LYS A 460 7.29 3.77 6.44
N TYR A 461 6.82 3.87 7.67
CA TYR A 461 6.90 5.11 8.46
C TYR A 461 8.07 5.09 9.45
N THR A 462 8.30 3.94 10.07
CA THR A 462 9.30 3.76 11.12
C THR A 462 10.73 3.90 10.57
N LEU A 463 11.08 3.16 9.51
CA LEU A 463 12.46 3.10 9.05
C LEU A 463 13.00 4.42 8.49
N PRO A 464 12.26 5.18 7.66
CA PRO A 464 12.75 6.47 7.18
C PRO A 464 13.04 7.48 8.29
N LEU A 465 12.23 7.49 9.36
CA LEU A 465 12.44 8.39 10.49
C LEU A 465 13.67 8.00 11.32
N TYR A 466 13.88 6.70 11.58
CA TYR A 466 15.11 6.25 12.24
C TYR A 466 16.36 6.56 11.41
N ARG A 467 16.32 6.38 10.08
CA ARG A 467 17.43 6.78 9.20
C ARG A 467 17.68 8.28 9.24
N ALA A 468 16.62 9.09 9.18
CA ALA A 468 16.73 10.55 9.24
C ALA A 468 17.29 11.04 10.59
N MET A 469 16.82 10.48 11.71
CA MET A 469 17.37 10.79 13.04
C MET A 469 18.84 10.38 13.17
N TRP A 470 19.20 9.19 12.69
CA TRP A 470 20.57 8.68 12.81
C TRP A 470 21.58 9.43 11.94
N ALA A 471 21.15 9.87 10.75
CA ALA A 471 21.93 10.74 9.88
C ALA A 471 22.04 12.19 10.40
N GLY A 472 21.18 12.58 11.34
CA GLY A 472 21.11 13.93 11.91
C GLY A 472 22.17 14.24 12.98
N LEU A 473 21.93 15.34 13.70
CA LEU A 473 22.77 15.83 14.80
C LEU A 473 22.64 14.96 16.07
N GLU A 474 23.49 15.23 17.07
CA GLU A 474 23.53 14.48 18.34
C GLU A 474 22.17 14.41 19.05
N ALA A 475 21.43 15.52 19.09
CA ALA A 475 20.08 15.56 19.66
C ALA A 475 19.10 14.60 18.95
N ALA A 476 19.18 14.51 17.61
CA ALA A 476 18.35 13.59 16.83
C ALA A 476 18.75 12.12 17.05
N ARG A 477 20.05 11.83 17.18
CA ARG A 477 20.54 10.48 17.52
C ARG A 477 20.12 10.06 18.93
N ALA A 478 20.16 10.98 19.89
CA ALA A 478 19.67 10.75 21.25
C ALA A 478 18.16 10.44 21.24
N LEU A 479 17.38 11.23 20.48
CA LEU A 479 15.95 10.98 20.28
C LEU A 479 15.68 9.58 19.72
N ALA A 480 16.46 9.14 18.72
CA ALA A 480 16.32 7.79 18.16
C ALA A 480 16.56 6.69 19.19
N MET A 481 17.66 6.79 19.96
CA MET A 481 17.98 5.81 20.99
C MET A 481 16.91 5.76 22.09
N GLU A 482 16.49 6.92 22.60
CA GLU A 482 15.45 7.03 23.62
C GLU A 482 14.12 6.44 23.13
N THR A 483 13.70 6.83 21.93
CA THR A 483 12.44 6.36 21.34
C THR A 483 12.47 4.86 21.10
N PHE A 484 13.58 4.31 20.59
CA PHE A 484 13.70 2.87 20.37
C PHE A 484 13.66 2.09 21.69
N SER A 485 14.39 2.52 22.72
CA SER A 485 14.33 1.90 24.04
C SER A 485 12.91 1.88 24.62
N ALA A 486 12.12 2.93 24.40
CA ALA A 486 10.74 3.02 24.89
C ALA A 486 9.73 2.19 24.08
N THR A 487 9.99 1.95 22.79
CA THR A 487 8.99 1.38 21.86
C THR A 487 9.36 -0.01 21.33
N ALA A 488 10.59 -0.49 21.52
CA ALA A 488 11.07 -1.74 20.93
C ALA A 488 10.13 -2.93 21.17
N ALA A 489 9.65 -3.11 22.40
CA ALA A 489 8.73 -4.20 22.76
C ALA A 489 7.38 -4.15 22.02
N GLN A 490 6.99 -2.99 21.48
CA GLN A 490 5.72 -2.77 20.77
C GLN A 490 5.84 -3.02 19.27
N LEU A 491 7.07 -3.10 18.74
CA LEU A 491 7.33 -3.25 17.31
C LEU A 491 7.31 -4.72 16.89
N HIS A 492 6.99 -4.97 15.63
CA HIS A 492 7.21 -6.28 15.01
C HIS A 492 8.70 -6.64 15.01
N VAL A 493 9.04 -7.91 15.20
CA VAL A 493 10.44 -8.37 15.33
C VAL A 493 11.32 -7.95 14.15
N ASN A 494 10.81 -8.04 12.91
CA ASN A 494 11.55 -7.58 11.74
C ASN A 494 11.84 -6.08 11.79
N VAL A 495 10.88 -5.25 12.22
CA VAL A 495 11.06 -3.80 12.36
C VAL A 495 12.08 -3.50 13.46
N GLN A 496 12.04 -4.22 14.58
CA GLN A 496 13.07 -4.11 15.62
C GLN A 496 14.46 -4.41 15.05
N ASN A 497 14.61 -5.50 14.30
CA ASN A 497 15.89 -5.89 13.70
C ASN A 497 16.42 -4.84 12.72
N TYR A 498 15.56 -4.29 11.86
CA TYR A 498 15.93 -3.21 10.95
C TYR A 498 16.35 -1.93 11.69
N VAL A 499 15.64 -1.56 12.77
CA VAL A 499 16.00 -0.40 13.58
C VAL A 499 17.32 -0.64 14.31
N LYS A 500 17.55 -1.82 14.90
CA LYS A 500 18.84 -2.18 15.51
C LYS A 500 19.99 -2.04 14.53
N LYS A 501 19.80 -2.49 13.28
CA LYS A 501 20.79 -2.32 12.21
C LYS A 501 21.07 -0.85 11.89
N ILE A 502 20.03 -0.01 11.79
CA ILE A 502 20.20 1.43 11.58
C ILE A 502 21.00 2.07 12.72
N LEU A 503 20.71 1.69 13.97
CA LEU A 503 21.33 2.24 15.18
C LEU A 503 22.72 1.63 15.50
N GLY A 504 23.19 0.65 14.73
CA GLY A 504 24.46 -0.03 15.00
C GLY A 504 24.44 -0.91 16.27
N LEU A 505 23.28 -1.44 16.66
CA LEU A 505 23.07 -2.28 17.85
C LEU A 505 23.13 -3.78 17.55
N GLU A 506 23.73 -4.19 16.43
CA GLU A 506 23.89 -5.61 16.08
C GLU A 506 24.82 -6.30 17.10
N GLY A 507 24.33 -7.33 17.81
CA GLY A 507 25.09 -8.12 18.77
C GLY A 507 24.97 -7.75 20.25
N ALA A 508 24.14 -6.76 20.60
CA ALA A 508 23.74 -6.50 21.99
C ALA A 508 22.44 -7.27 22.30
N GLU A 509 22.57 -8.48 22.87
CA GLU A 509 21.46 -9.21 23.52
C GLU A 509 21.48 -8.99 25.03
#